data_AF-A0A804L5G6-F1
#
_entry.id   AF-A0A804L5G6-F1
#
_cell.length_a   1.000
_cell.length_b   1.000
_cell.length_c   1.000
_cell.angle_alpha   90.00
_cell.angle_beta   90.00
_cell.angle_gamma   90.00
#
_symmetry.space_group_name_H-M   'P 1'
#
loop_
_entity.id
_entity.type
_entity.pdbx_description
1 polymer ?
#
loop_
_entity_poly.entity_id
_entity_poly.type
_entity_poly.pdbx_seq_one_letter_code
_entity_poly.pdbx_strand_id
1 'polypeptide(L)'
;MHVVCLPRSLRVSSTRRKKKLCAVEKRTRVLRRLVPGGESLSGFSLLDETLDYVLSLRAQIGLMQSLLMTCEASKRRAHESQVHIA
;
A
#
# COMPACT_ATOMS: atom_id res chain seq x y z
N MET A 1 -21.84 17.36 16.11
CA MET A 1 -21.17 17.80 17.35
C MET A 1 -20.71 16.56 18.12
N HIS A 2 -19.40 16.37 18.15
CA HIS A 2 -18.57 15.43 18.92
C HIS A 2 -19.26 14.32 19.75
N VAL A 3 -19.14 13.07 19.30
CA VAL A 3 -19.19 11.91 20.21
C VAL A 3 -17.82 11.73 20.84
N VAL A 4 -17.67 12.24 22.05
CA VAL A 4 -16.51 12.00 22.92
C VAL A 4 -16.55 10.55 23.37
N CYS A 5 -15.56 9.76 22.97
CA CYS A 5 -15.38 8.40 23.47
C CYS A 5 -14.81 8.48 24.89
N LEU A 6 -15.66 8.39 25.91
CA LEU A 6 -15.26 8.32 27.31
C LEU A 6 -15.28 6.86 27.79
N PRO A 7 -14.19 6.26 28.28
CA PRO A 7 -14.24 4.89 28.77
C PRO A 7 -14.78 4.88 30.21
N ARG A 8 -16.00 4.37 30.38
CA ARG A 8 -16.49 3.85 31.67
C ARG A 8 -15.64 2.64 32.06
N SER A 9 -15.06 2.71 33.25
CA SER A 9 -14.32 1.62 33.88
C SER A 9 -15.13 0.33 33.88
N LEU A 10 -14.73 -0.63 33.03
CA LEU A 10 -15.14 -2.03 33.13
C LEU A 10 -13.87 -2.86 33.27
N ARG A 11 -13.52 -3.10 34.54
CA ARG A 11 -12.51 -4.06 34.97
C ARG A 11 -12.89 -5.43 34.42
N VAL A 12 -12.25 -5.87 33.33
CA VAL A 12 -12.38 -7.24 32.82
C VAL A 12 -11.00 -7.89 32.76
N SER A 13 -10.74 -8.69 33.79
CA SER A 13 -9.64 -9.64 33.94
C SER A 13 -9.81 -10.80 32.96
N SER A 14 -8.95 -10.90 31.93
CA SER A 14 -8.76 -12.07 31.05
C SER A 14 -7.54 -11.84 30.12
N THR A 15 -6.40 -12.44 30.44
CA THR A 15 -5.06 -11.88 30.12
C THR A 15 -4.39 -12.33 28.79
N ARG A 16 -5.06 -13.08 27.89
CA ARG A 16 -4.43 -13.56 26.62
C ARG A 16 -5.21 -13.30 25.31
N ARG A 17 -6.55 -13.41 25.30
CA ARG A 17 -7.38 -13.17 24.09
C ARG A 17 -7.50 -11.69 23.71
N LYS A 18 -7.66 -10.80 24.70
CA LYS A 18 -7.72 -9.34 24.48
C LYS A 18 -6.45 -8.76 23.83
N LYS A 19 -5.28 -9.32 24.15
CA LYS A 19 -4.00 -8.87 23.57
C LYS A 19 -3.91 -9.12 22.06
N LYS A 20 -4.44 -10.26 21.57
CA LYS A 20 -4.42 -10.60 20.14
C LYS A 20 -5.37 -9.73 19.31
N LEU A 21 -6.59 -9.51 19.79
CA LEU A 21 -7.57 -8.68 19.08
C LEU A 21 -7.07 -7.23 18.91
N CYS A 22 -6.49 -6.65 19.98
CA CYS A 22 -5.88 -5.32 19.93
C CYS A 22 -4.71 -5.24 18.92
N ALA A 23 -3.93 -6.31 18.76
CA ALA A 23 -2.86 -6.35 17.77
C ALA A 23 -3.38 -6.39 16.33
N VAL A 24 -4.44 -7.17 16.07
CA VAL A 24 -5.10 -7.22 14.75
C VAL A 24 -5.71 -5.86 14.43
N GLU A 25 -6.47 -5.26 15.34
CA GLU A 25 -7.08 -3.94 15.15
C GLU A 25 -6.05 -2.85 14.84
N LYS A 26 -4.89 -2.86 15.53
CA LYS A 26 -3.80 -1.92 15.25
C LYS A 26 -3.25 -2.10 13.83
N ARG A 27 -3.01 -3.35 13.41
CA ARG A 27 -2.53 -3.66 12.05
C ARG A 27 -3.56 -3.29 11.00
N THR A 28 -4.84 -3.61 11.23
CA THR A 28 -5.94 -3.23 10.34
C THR A 28 -6.04 -1.71 10.21
N ARG A 29 -5.87 -0.94 11.29
CA ARG A 29 -5.85 0.53 11.23
C ARG A 29 -4.73 1.07 10.36
N VAL A 30 -3.54 0.49 10.43
CA VAL A 30 -2.42 0.87 9.56
C VAL A 30 -2.75 0.53 8.11
N LEU A 31 -3.26 -0.68 7.86
CA LEU A 31 -3.61 -1.13 6.52
C LEU A 31 -4.63 -0.21 5.85
N ARG A 32 -5.67 0.21 6.58
CA ARG A 32 -6.70 1.14 6.07
C ARG A 32 -6.13 2.47 5.55
N ARG A 33 -5.02 2.94 6.10
CA ARG A 33 -4.38 4.21 5.67
C ARG A 33 -3.45 4.03 4.49
N LEU A 34 -2.97 2.82 4.26
CA LEU A 34 -2.05 2.50 3.16
C LEU A 34 -2.80 2.15 1.88
N VAL A 35 -3.94 1.50 2.01
CA VAL A 35 -4.75 1.06 0.87
C VAL A 35 -5.63 2.21 0.39
N PRO A 36 -5.63 2.54 -0.91
CA PRO A 36 -6.54 3.54 -1.48
C PRO A 36 -7.99 3.20 -1.14
N GLY A 37 -8.75 4.18 -0.63
CA GLY A 37 -10.13 3.95 -0.17
C GLY A 37 -10.27 3.08 1.09
N GLY A 38 -9.17 2.60 1.69
CA GLY A 38 -9.20 1.64 2.79
C GLY A 38 -9.90 2.12 4.08
N GLU A 39 -9.96 3.43 4.34
CA GLU A 39 -10.63 3.97 5.54
C GLU A 39 -12.13 3.66 5.60
N SER A 40 -12.80 3.54 4.44
CA SER A 40 -14.23 3.20 4.34
C SER A 40 -14.50 1.68 4.25
N LEU A 41 -13.46 0.85 4.07
CA LEU A 41 -13.60 -0.60 3.85
C LEU A 41 -13.58 -1.41 5.15
N SER A 42 -14.25 -2.57 5.14
CA SER A 42 -14.40 -3.44 6.30
C SER A 42 -13.85 -4.84 6.03
N GLY A 43 -13.31 -5.49 7.07
CA GLY A 43 -12.98 -6.92 7.05
C GLY A 43 -12.32 -7.42 5.76
N PHE A 44 -13.04 -8.27 5.03
CA PHE A 44 -12.58 -8.92 3.79
C PHE A 44 -12.43 -7.96 2.61
N SER A 45 -13.32 -6.96 2.44
CA SER A 45 -13.20 -6.02 1.31
C SER A 45 -11.93 -5.19 1.39
N LEU A 46 -11.43 -4.91 2.59
CA LEU A 46 -10.12 -4.29 2.77
C LEU A 46 -8.98 -5.18 2.28
N LEU A 47 -9.09 -6.51 2.46
CA LEU A 47 -8.05 -7.45 2.01
C LEU A 47 -8.09 -7.62 0.50
N ASP A 48 -9.27 -7.67 -0.10
CA ASP A 48 -9.44 -7.72 -1.55
C ASP A 48 -8.81 -6.48 -2.21
N GLU A 49 -9.16 -5.29 -1.73
CA GLU A 49 -8.57 -4.03 -2.21
C GLU A 49 -7.05 -3.96 -1.96
N THR A 50 -6.57 -4.53 -0.85
CA THR A 50 -5.12 -4.63 -0.58
C THR A 50 -4.43 -5.48 -1.65
N LEU A 51 -5.03 -6.60 -2.03
CA LEU A 51 -4.48 -7.50 -3.04
C LEU A 51 -4.42 -6.80 -4.40
N ASP A 52 -5.51 -6.16 -4.81
CA ASP A 52 -5.58 -5.40 -6.06
C ASP A 52 -4.57 -4.23 -6.07
N TYR A 53 -4.40 -3.55 -4.94
CA TYR A 53 -3.43 -2.47 -4.83
C TYR A 53 -1.98 -2.97 -4.95
N VAL A 54 -1.64 -4.10 -4.32
CA VAL A 54 -0.30 -4.71 -4.45
C VAL A 54 -0.02 -5.10 -5.90
N LEU A 55 -0.99 -5.69 -6.60
CA LEU A 55 -0.85 -6.03 -8.02
C LEU A 55 -0.63 -4.78 -8.88
N SER A 56 -1.41 -3.72 -8.63
CA SER A 56 -1.30 -2.45 -9.33
C SER A 56 0.06 -1.78 -9.12
N LEU A 57 0.57 -1.76 -7.88
CA LEU A 57 1.89 -1.23 -7.56
C LEU A 57 3.00 -1.99 -8.29
N ARG A 58 2.93 -3.33 -8.33
CA ARG A 58 3.92 -4.14 -9.05
C ARG A 58 3.89 -3.86 -10.55
N ALA A 59 2.70 -3.75 -11.14
CA ALA A 59 2.55 -3.38 -12.55
C ALA A 59 3.14 -2.00 -12.84
N GLN A 60 2.87 -1.01 -11.96
CA GLN A 60 3.41 0.35 -12.09
C GLN A 60 4.94 0.37 -12.05
N ILE A 61 5.57 -0.35 -11.11
CA ILE A 61 7.03 -0.46 -11.03
C ILE A 61 7.59 -1.10 -12.30
N GLY A 62 6.99 -2.21 -12.77
CA GLY A 62 7.42 -2.89 -13.98
C GLY A 62 7.33 -1.99 -15.23
N LEU A 63 6.26 -1.21 -15.34
CA LEU A 63 6.08 -0.24 -16.41
C LEU A 63 7.16 0.85 -16.36
N MET A 64 7.41 1.44 -15.18
CA MET A 64 8.44 2.49 -15.03
C MET A 64 9.84 1.97 -15.36
N GLN A 65 10.17 0.74 -14.96
CA GLN A 65 11.43 0.10 -15.33
C GLN A 65 11.53 -0.12 -16.84
N SER A 66 10.46 -0.61 -17.47
CA SER A 66 10.44 -0.81 -18.92
C SER A 66 10.61 0.52 -19.66
N LEU A 67 9.95 1.59 -19.22
CA LEU A 67 10.10 2.93 -19.81
C LEU A 67 11.52 3.47 -19.66
N LEU A 68 12.14 3.26 -18.50
CA LEU A 68 13.54 3.64 -18.29
C LEU A 68 14.46 2.93 -19.27
N MET A 69 14.33 1.61 -19.40
CA MET A 69 15.14 0.80 -20.31
C MET A 69 14.98 1.21 -21.77
N THR A 70 13.75 1.49 -22.22
CA THR A 70 13.50 1.92 -23.61
C THR A 70 14.05 3.32 -23.88
N CYS A 71 13.95 4.24 -22.92
CA CYS A 71 14.55 5.57 -23.00
C CYS A 71 16.08 5.50 -23.06
N GLU A 72 16.71 4.68 -22.22
CA GLU A 72 18.16 4.48 -22.23
C GLU A 72 18.65 3.85 -23.54
N ALA A 73 17.97 2.83 -24.04
CA ALA A 73 18.29 2.21 -25.33
C ALA A 73 18.17 3.23 -26.49
N SER A 74 17.16 4.09 -26.44
CA SER A 74 16.95 5.14 -27.45
C SER A 74 18.03 6.23 -27.36
N LYS A 75 18.51 6.56 -26.15
CA LYS A 75 19.62 7.48 -25.94
C LYS A 75 20.94 6.94 -26.50
N ARG A 76 21.22 5.64 -26.33
CA ARG A 76 22.41 4.99 -26.90
C ARG A 76 22.42 5.03 -28.43
N ARG A 77 21.29 4.71 -29.06
CA ARG A 77 21.13 4.80 -30.52
C ARG A 77 21.35 6.21 -31.06
N ALA A 78 20.87 7.23 -30.36
CA ALA A 78 21.10 8.63 -30.75
C ALA A 78 22.59 9.03 -30.67
N HIS A 79 23.34 8.50 -29.72
CA HIS A 79 24.79 8.73 -29.60
C HIS A 79 25.57 7.97 -30.68
N GLU A 80 25.23 6.71 -30.96
CA GLU A 80 25.88 5.91 -32.02
C GLU A 80 25.68 6.53 -33.42
N SER A 81 24.49 7.05 -33.72
CA SER A 81 24.25 7.78 -34.98
C SER A 81 25.03 9.09 -35.10
N GLN A 82 25.49 9.71 -34.00
CA GLN A 82 26.37 10.89 -34.05
C GLN A 82 27.85 10.53 -34.27
N VAL A 83 28.30 9.38 -33.76
CA VAL A 83 29.70 8.94 -33.92
C VAL A 83 29.98 8.45 -35.35
N HIS A 84 28.97 7.97 -36.08
CA HIS A 84 29.16 7.49 -37.46
C HIS A 84 29.09 8.58 -38.54
N ILE A 85 28.76 9.82 -38.17
CA ILE A 85 28.66 10.96 -39.10
C ILE A 85 29.83 11.96 -38.93
N ALA A 86 30.68 11.78 -37.91
CA ALA A 86 31.85 12.61 -37.63
C ALA A 86 33.16 11.98 -38.09
#